data_AF-A0A7V1I4T7-F1
#
_entry.id   AF-A0A7V1I4T7-F1
#
_cell.length_a   1.000
_cell.length_b   1.000
_cell.length_c   1.000
_cell.angle_alpha   90.00
_cell.angle_beta   90.00
_cell.angle_gamma   90.00
#
_symmetry.space_group_name_H-M   'P 1'
#
loop_
_entity.id
_entity.type
_entity.pdbx_description
1 polymer ?
#
loop_
_entity_poly.entity_id
_entity_poly.type
_entity_poly.pdbx_seq_one_letter_code
_entity_poly.pdbx_strand_id
1 'polypeptide(L)' 'HLKLFEEGKEAEFFSTKKELLEKVRYYLEHEEERKHIARAGRERCLRSGYSYHERIRRMLEVAVSLGMNR' A
#
# COMPACT_ATOMS: atom_id res chain seq x y z
N HIS A 1 0.56 -8.99 -1.45
CA HIS A 1 0.04 -7.72 -2.02
C HIS A 1 -1.47 -7.60 -1.80
N LEU A 2 -2.30 -8.63 -2.04
CA LEU A 2 -3.77 -8.57 -1.80
C LEU A 2 -4.18 -8.23 -0.36
N LYS A 3 -3.35 -8.56 0.64
CA LYS A 3 -3.58 -8.16 2.03
C LYS A 3 -3.28 -6.68 2.31
N LEU A 4 -2.66 -5.97 1.35
CA LEU A 4 -2.19 -4.59 1.48
C LEU A 4 -3.00 -3.64 0.61
N PHE A 5 -3.32 -4.07 -0.62
CA PHE A 5 -3.98 -3.27 -1.63
C PHE A 5 -5.11 -4.02 -2.33
N GLU A 6 -6.13 -3.28 -2.76
CA GLU A 6 -7.20 -3.75 -3.64
C GLU A 6 -6.85 -3.47 -5.12
N GLU A 7 -6.94 -4.51 -5.96
CA GLU A 7 -6.69 -4.41 -7.42
C GLU A 7 -7.71 -3.46 -8.07
N GLY A 8 -7.32 -2.67 -9.07
CA GLY A 8 -8.23 -1.73 -9.74
C GLY A 8 -8.50 -0.45 -8.96
N LYS A 9 -8.11 -0.37 -7.68
CA LYS A 9 -8.38 0.79 -6.83
C LYS A 9 -7.12 1.41 -6.27
N GLU A 10 -6.26 0.61 -5.65
CA GLU A 10 -5.08 1.10 -4.92
C GLU A 10 -3.78 0.65 -5.60
N ALA A 11 -3.83 -0.42 -6.39
CA ALA A 11 -2.74 -0.92 -7.20
C ALA A 11 -3.29 -1.77 -8.36
N GLU A 12 -2.46 -1.99 -9.38
CA GLU A 12 -2.73 -2.95 -10.44
C GLU A 12 -1.81 -4.15 -10.30
N PHE A 13 -2.35 -5.35 -10.45
CA PHE A 13 -1.57 -6.58 -10.38
C PHE A 13 -1.47 -7.24 -11.75
N PHE A 14 -0.56 -8.20 -11.88
CA PHE A 14 -0.42 -9.00 -13.08
C PHE A 14 0.16 -10.35 -12.66
N SER A 15 -0.28 -11.40 -13.34
CA SER A 15 0.20 -12.76 -13.11
C SER A 15 1.12 -13.22 -14.24
N THR A 16 1.10 -12.52 -15.38
CA THR A 16 1.89 -12.87 -16.57
C THR A 16 2.59 -11.66 -17.17
N LYS A 17 3.66 -11.91 -17.93
CA LYS A 17 4.35 -10.85 -18.71
C LYS A 17 3.43 -10.21 -19.75
N LYS A 18 2.47 -10.98 -20.28
CA LYS A 18 1.48 -10.49 -21.25
C LYS A 18 0.55 -9.47 -20.59
N GLU A 19 -0.04 -9.81 -19.44
CA GLU A 19 -0.88 -8.89 -18.67
C GLU A 19 -0.12 -7.62 -18.27
N LEU A 20 1.15 -7.75 -17.84
CA LEU A 20 1.98 -6.58 -17.53
C LEU A 20 2.10 -5.63 -18.73
N LEU A 21 2.43 -6.17 -19.91
CA LEU A 21 2.58 -5.38 -21.14
C LEU A 21 1.27 -4.73 -21.57
N GLU A 22 0.16 -5.44 -21.47
CA GLU A 22 -1.18 -4.93 -21.79
C GLU A 22 -1.57 -3.79 -20.83
N LYS A 23 -1.42 -4.00 -19.52
CA LYS A 23 -1.73 -2.98 -18.52
C LYS A 23 -0.83 -1.75 -18.64
N VAL A 24 0.46 -1.91 -18.93
CA VAL A 24 1.36 -0.77 -19.18
C VAL A 24 0.87 0.07 -20.35
N ARG A 25 0.52 -0.55 -21.49
CA ARG A 25 0.00 0.18 -22.65
C ARG A 25 -1.32 0.87 -22.35
N TYR A 26 -2.26 0.16 -21.73
CA TYR A 26 -3.55 0.71 -21.34
C TYR A 26 -3.37 1.93 -20.43
N TYR A 27 -2.64 1.81 -19.33
CA TYR A 27 -2.49 2.90 -18.39
C TYR A 27 -1.64 4.06 -18.92
N LEU A 28 -0.79 3.86 -19.93
CA LEU A 28 -0.11 4.97 -20.61
C LEU A 28 -1.10 5.90 -21.32
N GLU A 29 -2.16 5.34 -21.90
CA GLU A 29 -3.24 6.07 -22.59
C GLU A 29 -4.33 6.58 -21.63
N HIS A 30 -4.45 5.99 -20.43
CA HIS A 30 -5.48 6.31 -19.43
C HIS A 30 -4.87 7.05 -18.22
N GLU A 31 -4.34 8.25 -18.45
CA GLU A 31 -3.60 9.01 -17.43
C GLU A 31 -4.41 9.34 -16.17
N GLU A 32 -5.67 9.75 -16.31
CA GLU A 32 -6.49 10.14 -15.16
C GLU A 32 -6.85 8.94 -14.26
N GLU A 33 -7.17 7.80 -14.87
CA GLU A 33 -7.37 6.53 -14.16
C GLU A 33 -6.09 6.11 -13.42
N ARG A 34 -4.95 6.15 -14.13
CA ARG A 34 -3.63 5.86 -13.56
C ARG A 34 -3.30 6.75 -12.36
N LYS A 35 -3.56 8.06 -12.47
CA LYS A 35 -3.35 9.03 -11.37
C LYS A 35 -4.30 8.78 -10.19
N HIS A 36 -5.54 8.39 -10.47
CA HIS A 36 -6.51 8.05 -9.43
C HIS A 36 -6.02 6.86 -8.60
N ILE A 37 -5.65 5.76 -9.25
CA ILE A 37 -5.12 4.56 -8.60
C ILE A 37 -3.85 4.89 -7.81
N ALA A 38 -2.92 5.66 -8.38
CA ALA A 38 -1.69 6.07 -7.70
C ALA A 38 -1.96 6.89 -6.42
N ARG A 39 -2.94 7.80 -6.46
CA ARG A 39 -3.33 8.61 -5.30
C ARG A 39 -3.98 7.74 -4.21
N ALA A 40 -4.91 6.88 -4.59
CA ALA A 40 -5.57 5.96 -3.67
C ALA A 40 -4.57 5.00 -3.01
N GLY A 41 -3.62 4.45 -3.78
CA GLY A 41 -2.53 3.63 -3.25
C GLY A 41 -1.65 4.38 -2.23
N ARG A 42 -1.33 5.65 -2.50
CA ARG A 42 -0.60 6.50 -1.54
C ARG A 42 -1.40 6.74 -0.26
N GLU A 43 -2.68 7.10 -0.38
CA GLU A 43 -3.55 7.31 0.77
C GLU A 43 -3.70 6.04 1.61
N ARG A 44 -3.85 4.88 0.97
CA ARG A 44 -3.86 3.58 1.63
C ARG A 44 -2.61 3.36 2.48
N CYS A 45 -1.42 3.63 1.92
CA CYS A 45 -0.16 3.52 2.66
C CYS A 45 -0.11 4.42 3.88
N LEU A 46 -0.57 5.68 3.76
CA LEU A 46 -0.57 6.64 4.86
C LEU A 46 -1.57 6.24 5.95
N ARG A 47 -2.74 5.72 5.59
CA ARG A 47 -3.80 5.34 6.55
C ARG A 47 -3.55 4.00 7.24
N SER A 48 -2.81 3.09 6.61
CA SER A 48 -2.68 1.72 7.12
C SER A 48 -1.74 1.58 8.33
N GLY A 49 -1.06 2.65 8.74
CA GLY A 49 -0.19 2.62 9.92
C GLY A 49 1.02 1.68 9.80
N TYR A 50 1.35 1.22 8.58
CA TYR A 50 2.52 0.37 8.32
C TYR A 50 3.82 1.15 8.24
N SER A 51 3.80 2.47 8.43
CA SER A 51 5.02 3.26 8.47
C SER A 51 5.93 2.73 9.58
N TYR A 52 7.23 2.77 9.34
CA TYR A 52 8.20 2.36 10.36
C TYR A 52 8.03 3.19 11.64
N HIS A 53 7.64 4.47 11.53
CA HIS A 53 7.34 5.33 12.68
C HIS A 53 6.20 4.79 13.55
N GLU A 54 5.06 4.45 12.94
CA GLU A 54 3.90 3.89 13.65
C GLU A 54 4.25 2.55 14.31
N ARG A 55 4.99 1.69 13.57
CA ARG A 55 5.40 0.38 14.08
C ARG A 55 6.38 0.49 15.25
N ILE A 56 7.38 1.37 15.17
CA ILE A 56 8.35 1.60 16.25
C ILE A 56 7.63 2.18 17.48
N ARG A 57 6.73 3.15 17.29
CA ARG A 57 5.95 3.70 18.42
C ARG A 57 5.19 2.61 19.15
N ARG A 58 4.49 1.74 18.42
CA ARG A 58 3.74 0.62 19.01
C ARG A 58 4.64 -0.38 19.72
N MET A 59 5.83 -0.66 19.18
CA MET A 59 6.81 -1.52 19.86
C MET A 59 7.31 -0.89 21.16
N LEU A 60 7.59 0.41 21.16
CA LEU A 60 8.03 1.14 22.35
C LEU A 60 6.93 1.20 23.41
N GLU A 61 5.67 1.45 23.03
CA GLU A 61 4.52 1.40 23.95
C GLU A 61 4.40 0.03 24.65
N VAL A 62 4.57 -1.07 23.89
CA VAL A 62 4.56 -2.43 24.45
C VAL A 62 5.77 -2.65 25.38
N ALA A 63 6.96 -2.22 24.98
CA ALA A 63 8.17 -2.39 25.81
C ALA A 63 8.08 -1.61 27.13
N VAL A 64 7.57 -0.37 27.09
CA VAL A 64 7.38 0.47 28.28
C VAL A 64 6.30 -0.09 29.19
N SER A 65 5.15 -0.51 28.65
CA SER A 65 4.06 -1.08 29.46
C SER A 65 4.45 -2.40 30.16
N LEU A 66 5.28 -3.23 29.54
CA LEU A 66 5.83 -4.44 30.17
C LEU A 66 6.87 -4.13 31.25
N GLY A 67 7.60 -3.02 31.14
CA GLY A 67 8.57 -2.57 32.14
C GLY A 67 7.93 -1.92 33.37
N MET A 68 6.75 -1.31 33.23
CA MET A 68 6.01 -0.67 34.32
C MET A 68 5.12 -1.62 35.13
N ASN A 69 4.90 -2.85 34.65
CA ASN A 69 4.20 -3.92 35.38
C ASN A 69 5.16 -4.84 36.16
N ARG A 70 6.40 -4.39 36.41
CA ARG A 70 7.37 -5.06 37.30
C ARG A 70 7.58 -4.28 38.58
#